data_AF-A0A8J3QIH9-F1
#
_entry.id   AF-A0A8J3QIH9-F1
#
_cell.length_a   1.000
_cell.length_b   1.000
_cell.length_c   1.000
_cell.angle_alpha   90.00
_cell.angle_beta   90.00
_cell.angle_gamma   90.00
#
_symmetry.space_group_name_H-M   'P 1'
#
loop_
_entity.id
_entity.type
_entity.pdbx_description
1 polymer ?
#
loop_
_entity_poly.entity_id
_entity_poly.type
_entity_poly.pdbx_seq_one_letter_code
_entity_poly.pdbx_strand_id
1 'polypeptide(L)'
;MVAVSDRRREPDDADGPLFREAHRRAEQLDNAATPQARRGAWAGFLRAAAVALAEGFLREAAIWGAVLFSVLAAVFGATSGRPALAVPMVISGVAGAVLVFVAVRRRWSFGSQWAVFLGVLLFQAVLIVVLWQAG
;
A
#
# COMPACT_ATOMS: atom_id res chain seq x y z
N MET A 1 5.82 -30.53 26.44
CA MET A 1 4.91 -30.63 25.27
C MET A 1 4.28 -29.26 25.06
N VAL A 2 4.76 -28.49 24.08
CA VAL A 2 4.19 -27.17 23.74
C VAL A 2 3.08 -27.40 22.72
N ALA A 3 1.84 -27.18 23.13
CA ALA A 3 0.72 -27.11 22.22
C ALA A 3 0.87 -25.82 21.40
N VAL A 4 1.47 -25.94 20.22
CA VAL A 4 1.38 -24.91 19.18
C VAL A 4 -0.09 -24.89 18.75
N SER A 5 -0.90 -24.06 19.41
CA SER A 5 -2.24 -23.76 18.92
C SER A 5 -2.06 -23.02 17.60
N ASP A 6 -2.26 -23.75 16.51
CA ASP A 6 -2.33 -23.26 15.14
C ASP A 6 -3.53 -22.31 15.03
N ARG A 7 -3.39 -21.09 15.57
CA ARG A 7 -4.39 -20.03 15.40
C ARG A 7 -4.24 -19.55 13.96
N ARG A 8 -4.95 -20.20 13.04
CA ARG A 8 -5.25 -19.63 11.73
C ARG A 8 -5.81 -18.24 11.98
N ARG A 9 -4.99 -17.22 11.71
CA ARG A 9 -5.40 -15.82 11.82
C ARG A 9 -6.48 -15.59 10.77
N GLU A 10 -7.69 -15.25 11.21
CA GLU A 10 -8.75 -14.89 10.28
C GLU A 10 -8.32 -13.64 9.48
N PRO A 11 -8.56 -13.62 8.16
CA PRO A 11 -8.28 -12.45 7.33
C PRO A 11 -9.05 -11.23 7.83
N ASP A 12 -8.36 -10.11 8.04
CA ASP A 12 -8.93 -8.85 8.52
C ASP A 12 -9.14 -7.86 7.35
N ASP A 13 -9.94 -6.81 7.51
CA ASP A 13 -10.23 -5.80 6.46
C ASP A 13 -9.00 -4.94 6.08
N ALA A 14 -7.97 -4.99 6.92
CA ALA A 14 -6.65 -4.45 6.62
C ALA A 14 -5.84 -5.34 5.64
N ASP A 15 -6.25 -6.59 5.47
CA ASP A 15 -5.64 -7.54 4.53
C ASP A 15 -6.29 -7.33 3.15
N GLY A 16 -5.44 -7.22 2.13
CA GLY A 16 -5.87 -6.90 0.76
C GLY A 16 -6.91 -7.90 0.23
N PRO A 17 -7.80 -7.47 -0.68
CA PRO A 17 -8.81 -8.35 -1.28
C PRO A 17 -8.21 -9.65 -1.86
N LEU A 18 -6.96 -9.62 -2.33
CA LEU A 18 -6.30 -10.77 -2.93
C LEU A 18 -5.78 -11.77 -1.91
N PHE A 19 -5.37 -11.32 -0.73
CA PHE A 19 -5.03 -12.22 0.39
C PHE A 19 -6.24 -13.04 0.82
N ARG A 20 -7.42 -12.41 0.86
CA ARG A 20 -8.70 -13.09 1.14
C ARG A 20 -9.05 -14.10 0.05
N GLU A 21 -8.85 -13.76 -1.21
CA GLU A 21 -9.12 -14.67 -2.32
C GLU A 21 -8.14 -15.85 -2.38
N ALA A 22 -6.87 -15.63 -2.06
CA ALA A 22 -5.87 -16.70 -1.95
C ALA A 22 -6.21 -17.72 -0.85
N HIS A 23 -6.69 -17.25 0.31
CA HIS A 23 -7.16 -18.14 1.38
C HIS A 23 -8.37 -18.98 0.94
N ARG A 24 -9.35 -18.34 0.29
CA ARG A 24 -10.55 -19.04 -0.21
C ARG A 24 -10.21 -20.10 -1.26
N ARG A 25 -9.21 -19.84 -2.12
CA ARG A 25 -8.75 -20.81 -3.13
C ARG A 25 -7.88 -21.91 -2.56
N ALA A 26 -7.09 -21.66 -1.52
CA ALA A 26 -6.36 -22.71 -0.80
C ALA A 26 -7.33 -23.73 -0.19
N GLU A 27 -8.45 -23.26 0.38
CA GLU A 27 -9.51 -24.12 0.91
C GLU A 27 -10.20 -24.96 -0.17
N GLN A 28 -10.34 -24.45 -1.39
CA GLN A 28 -10.83 -25.22 -2.54
C GLN A 28 -9.83 -26.27 -3.03
N LEU A 29 -8.53 -26.01 -2.87
CA LEU A 29 -7.45 -26.93 -3.26
C LEU A 29 -7.42 -28.16 -2.34
N ASP A 30 -7.59 -27.95 -1.03
CA ASP A 30 -7.67 -29.02 -0.02
C ASP A 30 -8.89 -29.92 -0.23
N ASN A 31 -9.99 -29.36 -0.73
CA ASN A 31 -11.25 -30.07 -0.95
C ASN A 31 -11.39 -30.74 -2.34
N ALA A 32 -10.39 -30.60 -3.23
CA ALA A 32 -10.49 -31.11 -4.60
C ALA A 32 -10.23 -32.63 -4.69
N ALA A 33 -11.26 -33.41 -5.00
CA ALA A 33 -11.24 -34.88 -4.98
C ALA A 33 -10.63 -35.56 -6.23
N THR A 34 -10.51 -34.87 -7.38
CA THR A 34 -10.04 -35.48 -8.64
C THR A 34 -8.75 -34.85 -9.21
N PRO A 35 -7.90 -35.61 -9.94
CA PRO A 35 -6.63 -35.12 -10.47
C PRO A 35 -6.75 -33.96 -11.48
N GLN A 36 -7.80 -33.94 -12.31
CA GLN A 36 -8.07 -32.85 -13.25
C GLN A 36 -8.57 -31.58 -12.54
N ALA A 37 -9.43 -31.72 -11.52
CA ALA A 37 -9.86 -30.59 -10.70
C ALA A 37 -8.68 -29.99 -9.91
N ARG A 38 -7.77 -30.83 -9.41
CA ARG A 38 -6.53 -30.40 -8.74
C ARG A 38 -5.64 -29.54 -9.63
N ARG A 39 -5.47 -29.87 -10.92
CA ARG A 39 -4.66 -29.07 -11.86
C ARG A 39 -5.25 -27.68 -12.12
N GLY A 40 -6.57 -27.60 -12.34
CA GLY A 40 -7.27 -26.33 -12.53
C GLY A 40 -7.20 -25.44 -11.28
N ALA A 41 -7.40 -26.04 -10.11
CA ALA A 41 -7.31 -25.35 -8.83
C ALA A 41 -5.87 -24.85 -8.54
N TRP A 42 -4.84 -25.63 -8.91
CA TRP A 42 -3.43 -25.22 -8.80
C TRP A 42 -3.09 -24.00 -9.66
N ALA A 43 -3.56 -23.98 -10.91
CA ALA A 43 -3.40 -22.81 -11.79
C ALA A 43 -4.13 -21.58 -11.22
N GLY A 44 -5.32 -21.77 -10.67
CA GLY A 44 -6.08 -20.72 -9.99
C GLY A 44 -5.38 -20.18 -8.73
N PHE A 45 -4.74 -21.06 -7.95
CA PHE A 45 -3.94 -20.69 -6.78
C PHE A 45 -2.70 -19.91 -7.17
N LEU A 46 -1.90 -20.39 -8.13
CA LEU A 46 -0.69 -19.71 -8.59
C LEU A 46 -0.99 -18.31 -9.13
N ARG A 47 -2.07 -18.15 -9.88
CA ARG A 47 -2.51 -16.83 -10.36
C ARG A 47 -2.87 -15.92 -9.19
N ALA A 48 -3.64 -16.40 -8.22
CA ALA A 48 -3.99 -15.61 -7.04
C ALA A 48 -2.76 -15.24 -6.21
N ALA A 49 -1.82 -16.17 -6.02
CA ALA A 49 -0.56 -15.95 -5.31
C ALA A 49 0.32 -14.93 -6.03
N ALA A 50 0.44 -15.01 -7.36
CA ALA A 50 1.20 -14.03 -8.15
C ALA A 50 0.60 -12.63 -8.06
N VAL A 51 -0.73 -12.51 -8.10
CA VAL A 51 -1.40 -11.21 -7.97
C VAL A 51 -1.29 -10.67 -6.53
N ALA A 52 -1.40 -11.52 -5.50
CA ALA A 52 -1.16 -11.12 -4.11
C ALA A 52 0.30 -10.68 -3.87
N LEU A 53 1.26 -11.35 -4.50
CA LEU A 53 2.67 -10.95 -4.47
C LEU A 53 2.87 -9.58 -5.14
N ALA A 54 2.26 -9.38 -6.30
CA ALA A 54 2.29 -8.10 -7.01
C ALA A 54 1.63 -6.98 -6.17
N GLU A 55 0.50 -7.24 -5.52
CA GLU A 55 -0.16 -6.30 -4.61
C GLU A 55 0.73 -5.94 -3.42
N GLY A 56 1.38 -6.93 -2.80
CA GLY A 56 2.33 -6.70 -1.71
C GLY A 56 3.50 -5.83 -2.15
N PHE A 57 4.09 -6.13 -3.30
CA PHE A 57 5.21 -5.36 -3.86
C PHE A 57 4.78 -3.94 -4.25
N LEU A 58 3.61 -3.80 -4.88
CA LEU A 58 3.08 -2.51 -5.29
C LEU A 58 2.73 -1.64 -4.09
N ARG A 59 2.17 -2.23 -3.02
CA ARG A 59 1.89 -1.54 -1.76
C ARG A 59 3.18 -1.06 -1.10
N GLU A 60 4.20 -1.90 -1.04
CA GLU A 60 5.51 -1.54 -0.50
C GLU A 60 6.15 -0.41 -1.31
N ALA A 61 6.15 -0.52 -2.63
CA ALA A 61 6.65 0.51 -3.53
C ALA A 61 5.86 1.83 -3.41
N ALA A 62 4.54 1.77 -3.21
CA ALA A 62 3.71 2.94 -2.99
C ALA A 62 4.02 3.64 -1.67
N ILE A 63 4.28 2.88 -0.59
CA ILE A 63 4.67 3.42 0.71
C ILE A 63 6.01 4.15 0.58
N TRP A 64 7.04 3.47 0.07
CA TRP A 64 8.36 4.07 -0.12
C TRP A 64 8.32 5.24 -1.10
N GLY A 65 7.54 5.13 -2.18
CA GLY A 65 7.33 6.19 -3.14
C GLY A 65 6.70 7.43 -2.50
N ALA A 66 5.62 7.28 -1.73
CA ALA A 66 4.97 8.40 -1.04
C ALA A 66 5.89 9.06 0.00
N VAL A 67 6.62 8.26 0.78
CA VAL A 67 7.60 8.78 1.76
C VAL A 67 8.74 9.53 1.06
N LEU A 68 9.33 8.93 0.02
CA LEU A 68 10.40 9.56 -0.75
C LEU A 68 9.93 10.86 -1.40
N PHE A 69 8.74 10.87 -2.00
CA PHE A 69 8.17 12.06 -2.63
C PHE A 69 7.95 13.18 -1.60
N SER A 70 7.41 12.85 -0.42
CA SER A 70 7.30 13.75 0.73
C SER A 70 8.64 14.37 1.15
N VAL A 71 9.70 13.55 1.22
CA VAL A 71 11.05 14.02 1.57
C VAL A 71 11.58 14.95 0.48
N LEU A 72 11.43 14.58 -0.79
CA LEU A 72 11.86 15.41 -1.91
C LEU A 72 11.13 16.76 -1.91
N ALA A 73 9.81 16.77 -1.72
CA ALA A 73 9.04 18.01 -1.63
C ALA A 73 9.56 18.93 -0.52
N ALA A 74 9.82 18.39 0.67
CA ALA A 74 10.38 19.16 1.78
C ALA A 74 11.77 19.72 1.47
N VAL A 75 12.65 18.90 0.87
CA VAL A 75 14.01 19.34 0.48
C VAL A 75 13.95 20.42 -0.60
N PHE A 76 13.20 20.20 -1.69
CA PHE A 76 13.04 21.19 -2.76
C PHE A 76 12.48 22.52 -2.25
N GLY A 77 11.48 22.45 -1.36
CA GLY A 77 10.97 23.62 -0.66
C GLY A 77 12.06 24.35 0.10
N ALA A 78 12.77 23.66 0.98
CA ALA A 78 13.82 24.23 1.81
C ALA A 78 14.97 24.84 0.98
N THR A 79 15.32 24.24 -0.14
CA THR A 79 16.40 24.73 -1.03
C THR A 79 15.96 25.80 -2.02
N SER A 80 14.67 26.10 -2.14
CA SER A 80 14.14 27.05 -3.14
C SER A 80 14.55 28.51 -2.91
N GLY A 81 15.02 28.86 -1.71
CA GLY A 81 15.37 30.24 -1.34
C GLY A 81 14.18 31.20 -1.26
N ARG A 82 12.94 30.73 -1.53
CA ARG A 82 11.71 31.54 -1.50
C ARG A 82 10.83 31.06 -0.34
N PRO A 83 10.61 31.86 0.72
CA PRO A 83 9.81 31.45 1.87
C PRO A 83 8.39 30.99 1.50
N ALA A 84 7.80 31.65 0.49
CA ALA A 84 6.47 31.33 -0.05
C ALA A 84 6.39 29.92 -0.68
N LEU A 85 7.51 29.37 -1.15
CA LEU A 85 7.61 27.99 -1.66
C LEU A 85 8.04 27.03 -0.54
N ALA A 86 8.98 27.45 0.29
CA ALA A 86 9.60 26.61 1.32
C ALA A 86 8.60 26.14 2.38
N VAL A 87 7.84 27.07 2.96
CA VAL A 87 6.91 26.76 4.06
C VAL A 87 5.83 25.74 3.67
N PRO A 88 5.05 25.93 2.59
CA PRO A 88 4.00 24.96 2.22
C PRO A 88 4.58 23.61 1.79
N MET A 89 5.72 23.58 1.09
CA MET A 89 6.38 22.34 0.66
C MET A 89 6.90 21.51 1.84
N VAL A 90 7.53 22.15 2.83
CA VAL A 90 8.03 21.45 4.02
C VAL A 90 6.87 20.92 4.87
N ILE A 91 5.85 21.74 5.13
CA ILE A 91 4.69 21.33 5.93
C ILE A 91 3.96 20.16 5.25
N SER A 92 3.69 20.27 3.94
CA SER A 92 3.00 19.21 3.19
C SER A 92 3.83 17.93 3.11
N GLY A 93 5.15 18.02 2.90
CA GLY A 93 6.05 16.87 2.89
C GLY A 93 6.01 16.11 4.21
N VAL A 94 6.17 16.82 5.34
CA VAL A 94 6.11 16.22 6.68
C VAL A 94 4.72 15.63 6.97
N ALA A 95 3.66 16.38 6.71
CA ALA A 95 2.29 15.91 6.93
C ALA A 95 1.97 14.66 6.10
N GLY A 96 2.40 14.62 4.83
CA GLY A 96 2.24 13.46 3.95
C GLY A 96 2.94 12.21 4.48
N ALA A 97 4.20 12.35 4.92
CA ALA A 97 4.96 11.24 5.48
C ALA A 97 4.32 10.70 6.78
N VAL A 98 3.90 11.60 7.68
CA VAL A 98 3.21 11.22 8.92
C VAL A 98 1.89 10.53 8.62
N LEU A 99 1.11 11.01 7.65
CA LEU A 99 -0.18 10.42 7.29
C LEU A 99 -0.02 8.99 6.73
N VAL A 100 0.95 8.79 5.84
CA VAL A 100 1.31 7.46 5.31
C VAL A 100 1.70 6.52 6.46
N PHE A 101 2.58 6.98 7.35
CA PHE A 101 3.01 6.20 8.51
C PHE A 101 1.84 5.82 9.43
N VAL A 102 0.95 6.77 9.74
CA VAL A 102 -0.24 6.54 10.56
C VAL A 102 -1.20 5.55 9.90
N ALA A 103 -1.45 5.68 8.60
CA ALA A 103 -2.37 4.79 7.87
C ALA A 103 -1.87 3.33 7.90
N VAL A 104 -0.56 3.13 7.73
CA VAL A 104 0.08 1.81 7.81
C VAL A 104 0.04 1.29 9.25
N ARG A 105 0.51 2.09 10.23
CA ARG A 105 0.65 1.67 11.63
C ARG A 105 -0.68 1.43 12.32
N ARG A 106 -1.73 2.16 11.97
CA ARG A 106 -3.10 1.94 12.46
C ARG A 106 -3.87 0.87 11.69
N ARG A 107 -3.21 0.16 10.76
CA ARG A 107 -3.83 -0.89 9.92
C ARG A 107 -5.15 -0.42 9.32
N TRP A 108 -5.17 0.77 8.73
CA TRP A 108 -6.35 1.25 8.00
C TRP A 108 -6.74 0.24 6.91
N SER A 109 -8.02 0.23 6.55
CA SER A 109 -8.53 -0.66 5.49
C SER A 109 -7.69 -0.49 4.22
N PHE A 110 -7.58 -1.57 3.44
CA PHE A 110 -6.77 -1.56 2.22
C PHE A 110 -7.13 -0.39 1.29
N GLY A 111 -8.43 -0.15 1.07
CA GLY A 111 -8.90 0.96 0.25
C GLY A 111 -8.53 2.34 0.83
N SER A 112 -8.63 2.51 2.16
CA SER A 112 -8.23 3.76 2.82
C SER A 112 -6.73 4.02 2.74
N GLN A 113 -5.88 2.99 2.79
CA GLN A 113 -4.43 3.17 2.60
C GLN A 113 -4.11 3.62 1.18
N TRP A 114 -4.73 3.02 0.17
CA TRP A 114 -4.58 3.45 -1.22
C TRP A 114 -5.07 4.88 -1.46
N ALA A 115 -6.21 5.25 -0.87
CA ALA A 115 -6.70 6.62 -0.93
C ALA A 115 -5.71 7.61 -0.32
N VAL A 116 -5.06 7.26 0.80
CA VAL A 116 -4.00 8.08 1.41
C VAL A 116 -2.77 8.17 0.51
N PHE A 117 -2.26 7.06 -0.01
CA PHE A 117 -1.04 7.06 -0.83
C PHE A 117 -1.23 7.88 -2.11
N LEU A 118 -2.33 7.61 -2.82
CA LEU A 118 -2.69 8.35 -4.04
C LEU A 118 -3.01 9.81 -3.73
N GLY A 119 -3.72 10.07 -2.63
CA GLY A 119 -4.05 11.43 -2.20
C GLY A 119 -2.82 12.26 -1.87
N VAL A 120 -1.84 11.70 -1.16
CA VAL A 120 -0.58 12.38 -0.83
C VAL A 120 0.23 12.65 -2.10
N LEU A 121 0.34 11.68 -3.01
CA LEU A 121 1.05 11.86 -4.28
C LEU A 121 0.39 12.93 -5.16
N LEU A 122 -0.93 12.85 -5.32
CA LEU A 122 -1.69 13.81 -6.12
C LEU A 122 -1.62 15.21 -5.52
N PHE A 123 -1.79 15.34 -4.20
CA PHE A 123 -1.72 16.62 -3.51
C PHE A 123 -0.35 17.27 -3.70
N GLN A 124 0.74 16.52 -3.52
CA GLN A 124 2.09 17.05 -3.73
C GLN A 124 2.34 17.44 -5.20
N ALA A 125 1.86 16.63 -6.17
CA ALA A 125 1.96 16.98 -7.59
C ALA A 125 1.22 18.30 -7.91
N VAL A 126 -0.01 18.46 -7.40
CA VAL A 126 -0.80 19.69 -7.55
C VAL A 126 -0.08 20.86 -6.89
N LEU A 127 0.44 20.68 -5.68
CA LEU A 127 1.15 21.72 -4.95
C LEU A 127 2.38 22.20 -5.74
N ILE A 128 3.17 21.26 -6.30
CA ILE A 128 4.32 21.59 -7.16
C ILE A 128 3.87 22.39 -8.39
N VAL A 129 2.84 21.96 -9.11
CA VAL A 129 2.37 22.63 -10.33
C VAL A 129 1.85 24.04 -10.01
N VAL A 130 1.01 24.19 -8.99
CA VAL A 130 0.42 25.48 -8.60
C VAL A 130 1.52 26.45 -8.16
N LEU A 131 2.44 25.99 -7.33
CA LEU A 131 3.53 26.83 -6.83
C LEU A 131 4.55 27.18 -7.92
N TRP A 132 4.77 26.28 -8.90
CA TRP A 132 5.56 26.59 -10.09
C TRP A 132 4.92 27.71 -10.90
N GLN A 133 3.60 27.62 -11.17
CA GLN A 133 2.91 28.65 -11.95
C GLN A 133 2.80 30.00 -11.23
N ALA A 134 2.84 30.00 -9.90
CA ALA A 134 2.80 31.21 -9.08
C ALA A 134 4.19 31.88 -8.90
N GLY A 135 5.27 31.22 -9.34
CA GLY A 135 6.66 31.62 -9.12
C GLY A 135 7.27 32.43 -10.25
#